data_AF-A0A952CBY2-F1
#
_entry.id   AF-A0A952CBY2-F1
#
_cell.length_a   1.000
_cell.length_b   1.000
_cell.length_c   1.000
_cell.angle_alpha   90.00
_cell.angle_beta   90.00
_cell.angle_gamma   90.00
#
_symmetry.space_group_name_H-M   'P 1'
#
loop_
_entity.id
_entity.type
_entity.pdbx_description
1 polymer ?
#
loop_
_entity_poly.entity_id
_entity_poly.type
_entity_poly.pdbx_seq_one_letter_code
_entity_poly.pdbx_strand_id
1 'polypeptide(L)'
;MASRGTEKFWRLYRQLPAEVKLVARKNYRLWQDNAFHPSLHFKPIGRPNWSVRVGDHYRAIGRFVDHGFIWQWIGSHADYDREFG
;
A
#
# COMPACT_ATOMS: atom_id res chain seq x y z
N MET A 1 -6.81 11.97 5.21
CA MET A 1 -5.38 12.30 5.00
C MET A 1 -5.10 12.48 3.51
N ALA A 2 -4.36 13.53 3.12
CA ALA A 2 -3.90 13.67 1.74
C ALA A 2 -2.88 12.57 1.41
N SER A 3 -3.02 11.92 0.25
CA SER A 3 -2.04 10.94 -0.20
C SER A 3 -1.89 10.94 -1.73
N ARG A 4 -0.73 10.51 -2.22
CA ARG A 4 -0.45 10.37 -3.65
C ARG A 4 0.44 9.17 -3.92
N GLY A 5 0.32 8.59 -5.11
CA GLY A 5 1.24 7.55 -5.59
C GLY A 5 2.40 8.15 -6.38
N THR A 6 3.59 7.57 -6.27
CA THR A 6 4.70 7.82 -7.19
C THR A 6 4.42 7.22 -8.57
N GLU A 7 5.22 7.60 -9.57
CA GLU A 7 5.17 6.95 -10.88
C GLU A 7 5.45 5.44 -10.80
N LYS A 8 6.42 5.02 -9.97
CA LYS A 8 6.70 3.59 -9.70
C LYS A 8 5.47 2.89 -9.17
N PHE A 9 4.79 3.46 -8.16
CA PHE A 9 3.57 2.89 -7.60
C PHE A 9 2.51 2.68 -8.67
N TRP A 10 2.20 3.71 -9.46
CA TRP A 10 1.16 3.62 -10.47
C TRP A 10 1.52 2.67 -11.61
N ARG A 11 2.80 2.57 -11.99
CA ARG A 11 3.28 1.58 -12.95
C ARG A 11 3.04 0.15 -12.46
N LEU A 12 3.41 -0.14 -11.21
CA LEU A 12 3.17 -1.46 -10.60
C LEU A 12 1.68 -1.75 -10.44
N TYR A 13 0.90 -0.78 -9.95
CA TYR A 13 -0.56 -0.91 -9.81
C TYR A 13 -1.23 -1.30 -11.13
N ARG A 14 -0.83 -0.68 -12.25
CA ARG A 14 -1.38 -0.98 -13.57
C ARG A 14 -1.12 -2.41 -14.05
N GLN A 15 -0.06 -3.05 -13.56
CA GLN A 15 0.29 -4.44 -13.91
C GLN A 15 -0.44 -5.48 -13.06
N LEU A 16 -1.10 -5.07 -11.97
CA LEU A 16 -1.83 -5.98 -11.12
C LEU A 16 -3.05 -6.61 -11.83
N PRO A 17 -3.42 -7.84 -11.48
CA PRO A 17 -4.70 -8.43 -11.89
C PRO A 17 -5.91 -7.55 -11.53
N ALA A 18 -6.99 -7.67 -12.29
CA ALA A 18 -8.16 -6.80 -12.16
C ALA A 18 -8.82 -6.92 -10.78
N GLU A 19 -8.91 -8.13 -10.25
CA GLU A 19 -9.42 -8.46 -8.93
C GLU A 19 -8.58 -7.82 -7.81
N VAL A 20 -7.26 -7.79 -7.96
CA VAL A 20 -6.35 -7.16 -6.98
C VAL A 20 -6.51 -5.65 -7.01
N LYS A 21 -6.69 -5.06 -8.21
CA LYS A 21 -6.98 -3.62 -8.35
C LYS A 21 -8.27 -3.21 -7.64
N LEU A 22 -9.30 -4.06 -7.66
CA LEU A 22 -10.56 -3.84 -6.93
C LEU A 22 -10.33 -3.86 -5.42
N VAL A 23 -9.62 -4.86 -4.90
CA VAL A 23 -9.26 -4.95 -3.48
C VAL A 23 -8.42 -3.75 -3.04
N ALA A 24 -7.42 -3.35 -3.83
CA ALA A 24 -6.60 -2.19 -3.55
C ALA A 24 -7.43 -0.90 -3.45
N ARG A 25 -8.39 -0.67 -4.36
CA ARG A 25 -9.28 0.49 -4.30
C ARG A 25 -10.20 0.45 -3.09
N LYS A 26 -10.75 -0.72 -2.74
CA LYS A 26 -11.57 -0.90 -1.54
C LYS A 26 -10.76 -0.58 -0.27
N ASN A 27 -9.57 -1.16 -0.15
CA ASN A 27 -8.71 -0.96 1.01
C ASN A 27 -8.17 0.47 1.08
N TYR A 28 -7.92 1.13 -0.06
CA TYR A 28 -7.57 2.54 -0.09
C TYR A 28 -8.68 3.43 0.47
N ARG A 29 -9.95 3.20 0.07
CA ARG A 29 -11.09 3.92 0.64
C ARG A 29 -11.22 3.68 2.14
N LEU A 30 -11.08 2.43 2.58
CA LEU A 30 -11.08 2.10 4.01
C LEU A 30 -9.93 2.78 4.75
N TRP A 31 -8.75 2.87 4.14
CA TRP A 31 -7.60 3.55 4.74
C TRP A 31 -7.81 5.08 4.83
N GLN A 32 -8.49 5.68 3.86
CA GLN A 32 -8.83 7.11 3.90
C GLN A 32 -9.81 7.43 5.04
N ASP A 33 -10.73 6.51 5.33
CA ASP A 33 -11.75 6.62 6.38
C ASP A 33 -11.19 6.26 7.76
N ASN A 34 -10.54 5.10 7.87
CA ASN A 34 -9.91 4.57 9.07
C ASN A 34 -8.60 3.82 8.72
N ALA A 35 -7.49 4.57 8.68
CA ALA A 35 -6.17 4.04 8.35
C ALA A 35 -5.70 2.89 9.26
N PHE A 36 -6.18 2.83 10.51
CA PHE A 36 -5.78 1.84 11.50
C PHE A 36 -6.83 0.72 11.67
N HIS A 37 -7.74 0.56 10.72
CA HIS A 37 -8.66 -0.57 10.71
C HIS A 37 -7.87 -1.90 10.75
N PRO A 38 -8.20 -2.86 11.64
CA PRO A 38 -7.39 -4.07 11.85
C PRO A 38 -7.10 -4.87 10.56
N SER A 39 -8.07 -4.98 9.65
CA SER A 39 -7.90 -5.71 8.39
C SER A 39 -6.83 -5.13 7.44
N LEU A 40 -6.49 -3.85 7.58
CA LEU A 40 -5.46 -3.21 6.78
C LEU A 40 -4.06 -3.60 7.25
N HIS A 41 -3.91 -3.97 8.52
CA HIS A 41 -2.62 -4.16 9.19
C HIS A 41 -1.62 -3.02 8.84
N PHE A 42 -2.12 -1.78 8.86
CA PHE A 42 -1.30 -0.61 8.56
C PHE A 42 -0.28 -0.39 9.66
N LYS A 43 1.00 -0.68 9.37
CA LYS A 43 2.07 -0.67 10.39
C LYS A 43 3.42 -0.25 9.82
N PRO A 44 4.33 0.32 10.64
CA PRO A 44 5.69 0.58 10.22
C PRO A 44 6.44 -0.74 10.02
N ILE A 45 7.33 -0.78 9.02
CA ILE A 45 8.16 -1.97 8.70
C ILE A 45 9.66 -1.64 8.64
N GLY A 46 10.05 -0.48 9.20
CA GLY A 46 11.41 0.08 9.15
C GLY A 46 11.34 1.54 8.78
N ARG A 47 12.14 2.44 9.40
CA ARG A 47 12.06 3.88 9.08
C ARG A 47 12.61 4.13 7.66
N PRO A 48 11.88 4.79 6.74
CA PRO A 48 10.61 5.51 6.91
C PRO A 48 9.34 4.78 6.41
N ASN A 49 9.42 3.50 6.09
CA ASN A 49 8.39 2.73 5.38
C ASN A 49 7.27 2.18 6.27
N TRP A 50 6.06 2.22 5.72
CA TRP A 50 4.83 1.66 6.26
C TRP A 50 4.20 0.71 5.25
N SER A 51 3.66 -0.39 5.75
CA SER A 51 3.00 -1.42 4.95
C SER A 51 1.50 -1.46 5.20
N VAL A 52 0.74 -1.74 4.15
CA VAL A 52 -0.70 -2.01 4.20
C VAL A 52 -1.02 -3.30 3.44
N ARG A 53 -1.99 -4.07 3.94
CA ARG A 53 -2.51 -5.26 3.25
C ARG A 53 -3.45 -4.89 2.12
N VAL A 54 -3.28 -5.57 1.00
CA VAL A 54 -4.18 -5.55 -0.16
C VAL A 54 -4.67 -6.97 -0.37
N GLY A 55 -5.65 -7.38 0.44
CA GLY A 55 -6.01 -8.79 0.59
C GLY A 55 -4.86 -9.62 1.18
N ASP A 56 -4.94 -10.94 1.03
CA ASP A 56 -4.00 -11.84 1.71
C ASP A 56 -2.63 -11.87 1.04
N HIS A 57 -2.60 -11.80 -0.30
CA HIS A 57 -1.41 -12.06 -1.11
C HIS A 57 -0.72 -10.82 -1.69
N TYR A 58 -1.18 -9.61 -1.40
CA TYR A 58 -0.56 -8.37 -1.89
C TYR A 58 -0.36 -7.35 -0.77
N ARG A 59 0.64 -6.48 -0.94
CA ARG A 59 0.95 -5.38 -0.01
C ARG A 59 1.14 -4.08 -0.81
N ALA A 60 0.92 -2.95 -0.15
CA ALA A 60 1.34 -1.64 -0.65
C ALA A 60 2.22 -0.96 0.40
N ILE A 61 3.25 -0.26 -0.06
CA ILE A 61 4.23 0.44 0.79
C ILE A 61 4.14 1.93 0.52
N GLY A 62 4.24 2.70 1.58
CA GLY A 62 4.43 4.14 1.50
C GLY A 62 5.13 4.69 2.73
N ARG A 63 5.21 6.01 2.79
CA ARG A 63 5.82 6.73 3.90
C ARG A 63 5.07 8.02 4.17
N PHE A 64 5.12 8.45 5.42
CA PHE A 64 4.68 9.78 5.80
C PHE A 64 5.65 10.83 5.26
N VAL A 65 5.09 11.96 4.85
CA VAL A 65 5.77 13.21 4.50
C VAL A 65 5.09 14.35 5.25
N ASP A 66 5.71 15.53 5.28
CA ASP A 66 5.26 16.67 6.11
C ASP A 66 3.75 16.95 6.07
N HIS A 67 3.12 16.80 4.90
CA HIS A 67 1.69 17.05 4.72
C HIS A 67 0.91 15.88 4.09
N GLY A 68 1.33 14.64 4.32
CA GLY A 68 0.53 13.49 3.91
C GLY A 68 1.28 12.18 3.79
N PHE A 69 0.84 11.35 2.86
CA PHE A 69 1.39 10.02 2.66
C PHE A 69 1.71 9.77 1.18
N ILE A 70 2.89 9.23 0.90
CA ILE A 70 3.30 8.87 -0.46
C ILE A 70 3.35 7.35 -0.58
N TRP A 71 2.53 6.80 -1.48
CA TRP A 71 2.60 5.41 -1.88
C TRP A 71 3.72 5.21 -2.89
N GLN A 72 4.62 4.26 -2.63
CA GLN A 72 5.85 4.06 -3.40
C GLN A 72 5.90 2.73 -4.14
N TRP A 73 5.18 1.73 -3.62
CA TRP A 73 5.21 0.37 -4.14
C TRP A 73 3.90 -0.36 -3.88
N ILE A 74 3.54 -1.28 -4.76
CA ILE A 74 2.46 -2.25 -4.57
C ILE A 74 2.81 -3.53 -5.35
N GLY A 75 2.56 -4.70 -4.77
CA GLY A 75 2.97 -5.97 -5.39
C GLY A 75 2.61 -7.18 -4.54
N SER A 76 3.02 -8.35 -5.00
CA SER A 76 2.73 -9.62 -4.33
C SER A 76 3.45 -9.72 -2.99
N HIS A 77 3.00 -10.60 -2.11
CA HIS A 77 3.67 -10.84 -0.83
C HIS A 77 5.10 -11.36 -1.03
N ALA A 78 5.33 -12.20 -2.04
CA ALA A 78 6.66 -12.71 -2.38
C ALA A 78 7.60 -11.59 -2.84
N ASP A 79 7.12 -10.67 -3.68
CA ASP A 79 7.92 -9.50 -4.08
C ASP A 79 8.16 -8.56 -2.90
N TYR A 80 7.18 -8.43 -2.00
CA TYR A 80 7.30 -7.66 -0.77
C TYR A 80 8.42 -8.23 0.12
N ASP A 81 8.45 -9.55 0.36
CA ASP A 81 9.47 -10.17 1.21
C ASP A 81 10.87 -10.01 0.61
N ARG A 82 10.98 -10.07 -0.73
CA ARG A 82 12.27 -9.84 -1.41
C ARG A 82 12.75 -8.39 -1.35
N GLU A 83 11.85 -7.41 -1.42
CA GLU A 83 12.20 -5.97 -1.43
C GLU A 83 12.30 -5.36 -0.01
N PHE A 84 11.60 -5.91 0.99
CA PHE A 84 11.41 -5.30 2.32
C PHE A 84 11.51 -6.27 3.51
N GLY A 85 11.78 -7.55 3.27
CA GLY A 85 12.00 -8.56 4.31
C GLY A 85 13.42 -8.60 4.84
#